data_AF-A0A954G437-F1
#
_entry.id   AF-A0A954G437-F1
#
_cell.length_a   1.000
_cell.length_b   1.000
_cell.length_c   1.000
_cell.angle_alpha   90.00
_cell.angle_beta   90.00
_cell.angle_gamma   90.00
#
_symmetry.space_group_name_H-M   'P 1'
#
loop_
_entity.id
_entity.type
_entity.pdbx_description
1 polymer ?
#
loop_
_entity_poly.entity_id
_entity_poly.type
_entity_poly.pdbx_seq_one_letter_code
_entity_poly.pdbx_strand_id
1 'polypeptide(L)'
;MRSISRLSVLVCLLAISFSSRGEAGVFSGEITSVSAAQKQVVIKTTAGLEKTFLVPGDIPVTFNGKPAEFDQFKTGQRATIFTSSNGEIT
;
A
#
# COMPACT_ATOMS: atom_id res chain seq x y z
N MET A 1 35.45 7.86 -41.98
CA MET A 1 34.58 6.79 -42.50
C MET A 1 33.82 6.17 -41.33
N ARG A 2 32.53 5.89 -41.55
CA ARG A 2 31.50 5.44 -40.59
C ARG A 2 31.79 4.02 -40.05
N SER A 3 31.40 3.69 -38.82
CA SER A 3 30.44 2.59 -38.52
C SER A 3 30.24 2.37 -37.02
N ILE A 4 29.01 2.05 -36.64
CA ILE A 4 28.47 1.79 -35.30
C ILE A 4 28.39 0.26 -35.12
N SER A 5 28.80 -0.33 -34.00
CA SER A 5 28.48 -1.73 -33.66
C SER A 5 28.50 -1.92 -32.13
N ARG A 6 27.37 -1.77 -31.43
CA ARG A 6 26.33 -2.78 -31.12
C ARG A 6 26.74 -3.77 -30.02
N LEU A 7 25.93 -3.75 -28.95
CA LEU A 7 25.59 -4.88 -28.09
C LEU A 7 26.70 -5.51 -27.22
N SER A 8 26.71 -5.14 -25.95
CA SER A 8 26.69 -6.15 -24.87
C SER A 8 25.99 -5.56 -23.65
N VAL A 9 24.71 -5.24 -23.86
CA VAL A 9 23.72 -5.23 -22.78
C VAL A 9 23.41 -6.70 -22.52
N LEU A 10 24.18 -7.35 -21.66
CA LEU A 10 23.87 -8.68 -21.18
C LEU A 10 24.23 -8.74 -19.70
N VAL A 11 23.35 -9.32 -18.90
CA VAL A 11 23.38 -9.39 -17.42
C VAL A 11 22.59 -8.27 -16.70
N CYS A 12 21.37 -7.99 -17.17
CA CYS A 12 20.27 -7.59 -16.27
C CYS A 12 19.12 -8.62 -16.25
N LEU A 13 19.37 -9.86 -16.69
CA LEU A 13 18.38 -10.94 -16.73
C LEU A 13 18.35 -11.81 -15.46
N LEU A 14 18.74 -11.26 -14.31
CA LEU A 14 18.03 -11.62 -13.07
C LEU A 14 17.05 -10.49 -12.79
N ALA A 15 16.05 -10.37 -13.66
CA ALA A 15 14.74 -9.92 -13.21
C ALA A 15 14.31 -10.96 -12.19
N ILE A 16 14.71 -10.73 -10.93
CA ILE A 16 14.07 -11.31 -9.76
C ILE A 16 12.62 -10.92 -9.97
N SER A 17 11.86 -11.87 -10.53
CA SER A 17 10.42 -11.81 -10.50
C SER A 17 10.12 -11.95 -9.01
N PHE A 18 10.14 -10.80 -8.31
CA PHE A 18 9.45 -10.61 -7.07
C PHE A 18 7.99 -10.82 -7.45
N SER A 19 7.61 -12.09 -7.58
CA SER A 19 6.26 -12.52 -7.40
C SER A 19 5.95 -12.04 -6.00
N SER A 20 5.37 -10.84 -5.87
CA SER A 20 4.74 -10.43 -4.64
C SER A 20 3.65 -11.45 -4.46
N ARG A 21 3.98 -12.55 -3.77
CA ARG A 21 3.04 -13.62 -3.52
C ARG A 21 1.99 -12.96 -2.68
N GLY A 22 0.91 -12.70 -3.36
CA GLY A 22 -0.11 -11.88 -2.81
C GLY A 22 -0.83 -12.65 -1.74
N GLU A 23 -0.49 -12.44 -0.47
CA GLU A 23 -1.24 -13.00 0.63
C GLU A 23 -2.24 -11.94 1.08
N ALA A 24 -3.53 -12.30 1.07
CA ALA A 24 -4.55 -11.44 1.62
C ALA A 24 -4.20 -11.18 3.07
N GLY A 25 -4.05 -9.91 3.42
CA GLY A 25 -3.46 -9.51 4.68
C GLY A 25 -4.41 -8.67 5.52
N VAL A 26 -4.34 -8.84 6.83
CA VAL A 26 -4.94 -7.93 7.80
C VAL A 26 -3.83 -7.09 8.42
N PHE A 27 -3.88 -5.78 8.24
CA PHE A 27 -2.94 -4.84 8.82
C PHE A 27 -3.64 -3.99 9.87
N SER A 28 -3.29 -4.18 11.14
CA SER A 28 -3.84 -3.41 12.25
C SER A 28 -2.77 -2.60 12.96
N GLY A 29 -3.09 -1.35 13.30
CA GLY A 29 -2.14 -0.47 13.95
C GLY A 29 -2.72 0.91 14.25
N GLU A 30 -1.83 1.81 14.64
CA GLU A 30 -2.14 3.23 14.85
C GLU A 30 -1.96 4.00 13.54
N ILE A 31 -2.88 4.91 13.24
CA ILE A 31 -2.74 5.85 12.15
C ILE A 31 -1.71 6.91 12.54
N THR A 32 -0.58 6.96 11.83
CA THR A 32 0.46 7.98 12.05
C THR A 32 0.36 9.14 11.06
N SER A 33 -0.31 8.95 9.93
CA SER A 33 -0.58 10.00 8.95
C SER A 33 -1.83 9.72 8.13
N VAL A 34 -2.56 10.77 7.76
CA VAL A 34 -3.73 10.73 6.86
C VAL A 34 -3.62 11.88 5.87
N SER A 35 -3.81 11.59 4.59
CA SER A 35 -3.92 12.59 3.53
C SER A 35 -5.24 12.41 2.80
N ALA A 36 -6.22 13.27 3.10
CA ALA A 36 -7.51 13.27 2.41
C ALA A 36 -7.36 13.60 0.91
N ALA A 37 -6.44 14.51 0.58
CA ALA A 37 -6.16 14.92 -0.80
C ALA A 37 -5.61 13.78 -1.66
N GLN A 38 -4.81 12.89 -1.07
CA GLN A 38 -4.20 11.74 -1.75
C GLN A 38 -4.93 10.42 -1.45
N LYS A 39 -6.00 10.47 -0.64
CA LYS A 39 -6.68 9.29 -0.06
C LYS A 39 -5.68 8.26 0.45
N GLN A 40 -4.72 8.71 1.25
CA GLN A 40 -3.62 7.89 1.76
C GLN A 40 -3.64 7.82 3.28
N VAL A 41 -3.32 6.66 3.82
CA VAL A 41 -3.16 6.44 5.27
C VAL A 41 -1.85 5.70 5.54
N VAL A 42 -1.15 6.10 6.61
CA VAL A 42 0.03 5.40 7.11
C VAL A 42 -0.34 4.75 8.44
N ILE A 43 -0.14 3.43 8.51
CA ILE A 43 -0.41 2.63 9.70
C ILE A 43 0.90 2.13 10.29
N LYS A 44 1.09 2.36 11.59
CA LYS A 44 2.16 1.79 12.38
C LYS A 44 1.64 0.61 13.21
N THR A 45 2.18 -0.56 12.94
CA THR A 45 1.88 -1.78 13.71
C THR A 45 2.50 -1.72 15.10
N THR A 46 2.02 -2.57 16.02
CA THR A 46 2.59 -2.70 17.36
C THR A 46 4.04 -3.19 17.36
N ALA A 47 4.48 -3.87 16.30
CA ALA A 47 5.87 -4.26 16.07
C ALA A 47 6.76 -3.11 15.58
N GLY A 48 6.21 -1.90 15.42
CA GLY A 48 6.93 -0.71 14.97
C GLY A 48 7.08 -0.60 13.45
N LEU A 49 6.53 -1.53 12.67
CA LEU A 49 6.54 -1.46 11.20
C LEU A 49 5.50 -0.44 10.73
N GLU A 50 5.92 0.47 9.86
CA GLU A 50 5.03 1.42 9.19
C GLU A 50 4.74 0.98 7.76
N LYS A 51 3.47 1.09 7.36
CA LYS A 51 3.03 0.77 6.01
C LYS A 51 2.06 1.83 5.50
N THR A 52 2.30 2.26 4.27
CA THR A 52 1.47 3.25 3.58
C THR A 52 0.46 2.54 2.69
N PHE A 53 -0.78 3.01 2.72
CA PHE A 53 -1.88 2.46 1.94
C PHE A 53 -2.61 3.56 1.20
N LEU A 54 -2.93 3.29 -0.07
CA LEU A 54 -3.84 4.11 -0.86
C LEU A 54 -5.25 3.52 -0.72
N VAL A 55 -6.19 4.35 -0.32
CA VAL A 55 -7.59 3.97 -0.09
C VAL A 55 -8.39 4.36 -1.32
N PRO A 56 -8.82 3.40 -2.16
CA PRO A 56 -9.74 3.68 -3.26
C PRO A 56 -11.00 4.43 -2.77
N GLY A 57 -11.58 5.27 -3.63
CA GLY A 57 -12.77 6.06 -3.26
C GLY A 57 -14.06 5.24 -3.24
N ASP A 58 -14.04 4.08 -3.88
CA ASP A 58 -15.16 3.17 -4.11
C ASP A 58 -15.27 2.05 -3.07
N ILE A 59 -14.31 1.95 -2.14
CA ILE A 59 -14.36 0.96 -1.06
C ILE A 59 -15.08 1.50 0.18
N PRO A 60 -15.95 0.69 0.80
CA PRO A 60 -16.65 1.08 2.01
C PRO A 60 -15.66 1.21 3.17
N VAL A 61 -15.65 2.36 3.84
CA VAL A 61 -14.91 2.57 5.07
C VAL A 61 -15.86 2.65 6.26
N THR A 62 -15.46 2.08 7.39
CA THR A 62 -16.29 2.07 8.60
C THR A 62 -15.54 2.67 9.78
N PHE A 63 -16.28 3.39 10.61
CA PHE A 63 -15.81 3.91 11.89
C PHE A 63 -16.77 3.42 12.97
N ASN A 64 -16.26 2.66 13.95
CA ASN A 64 -17.06 2.00 14.99
C ASN A 64 -18.23 1.16 14.44
N GLY A 65 -18.00 0.43 13.34
CA GLY A 65 -18.99 -0.46 12.73
C GLY A 65 -20.09 0.23 11.93
N LYS A 66 -19.99 1.55 11.71
CA LYS A 66 -20.92 2.31 10.87
C LYS A 66 -20.20 2.82 9.62
N PRO A 67 -20.89 2.94 8.47
CA PRO A 67 -20.34 3.61 7.30
C PRO A 67 -19.84 5.01 7.67
N ALA A 68 -18.64 5.34 7.20
CA ALA A 68 -17.97 6.59 7.50
C ALA A 68 -17.38 7.19 6.23
N GLU A 69 -17.07 8.48 6.30
CA GLU A 69 -16.26 9.15 5.30
C GLU A 69 -14.79 9.06 5.66
N PHE A 70 -13.90 9.01 4.66
CA PHE A 70 -12.46 8.93 4.87
C PHE A 70 -11.92 10.07 5.77
N ASP A 71 -12.53 11.25 5.70
CA ASP A 71 -12.06 12.44 6.42
C ASP A 71 -12.33 12.37 7.93
N GLN A 72 -13.07 11.35 8.39
CA GLN A 72 -13.27 11.08 9.82
C GLN A 72 -12.05 10.42 10.48
N PHE A 73 -11.16 9.80 9.69
CA PHE A 73 -9.96 9.16 10.19
C PHE A 73 -8.90 10.20 10.55
N LYS A 74 -8.31 10.05 11.74
CA LYS A 74 -7.32 10.97 12.28
C LYS A 74 -6.13 10.22 12.85
N THR A 75 -4.98 10.89 12.89
CA THR A 75 -3.77 10.39 13.54
C THR A 75 -4.04 10.03 15.01
N GLY A 76 -3.41 8.97 15.50
CA GLY A 76 -3.59 8.43 16.85
C GLY A 76 -4.77 7.47 17.00
N GLN A 77 -5.65 7.36 16.00
CA GLN A 77 -6.71 6.34 16.01
C GLN A 77 -6.15 4.97 15.63
N ARG A 78 -6.77 3.91 16.14
CA ARG A 78 -6.50 2.54 15.68
C ARG A 78 -7.35 2.22 14.45
N ALA A 79 -6.71 1.62 13.45
CA ALA A 79 -7.37 1.14 12.25
C ALA A 79 -6.96 -0.29 11.91
N THR A 80 -7.81 -0.96 11.15
CA THR A 80 -7.56 -2.27 10.55
C THR A 80 -7.82 -2.16 9.06
N ILE A 81 -6.85 -2.54 8.24
CA ILE A 81 -6.93 -2.54 6.79
C ILE A 81 -6.95 -3.99 6.34
N PHE A 82 -7.96 -4.32 5.54
CA PHE A 82 -8.07 -5.59 4.85
C PHE A 82 -7.50 -5.43 3.46
N THR A 83 -6.59 -6.32 3.09
CA THR A 83 -5.98 -6.32 1.76
C THR A 83 -6.27 -7.64 1.07
N SER A 84 -6.54 -7.55 -0.23
CA SER A 84 -6.57 -8.68 -1.13
C SER A 84 -5.17 -9.28 -1.25
N SER A 85 -5.09 -10.47 -1.82
CA SER A 85 -3.82 -11.10 -2.19
C SER A 85 -2.89 -10.11 -2.89
N ASN A 86 -3.32 -9.40 -3.92
CA ASN A 86 -2.45 -8.45 -4.64
C ASN A 86 -1.99 -7.20 -3.83
N GLY A 87 -2.39 -7.06 -2.56
CA GLY A 87 -2.05 -5.94 -1.69
C GLY A 87 -2.96 -4.72 -1.85
N GLU A 88 -3.99 -4.80 -2.69
CA GLU A 88 -5.03 -3.77 -2.80
C GLU A 88 -5.97 -3.84 -1.59
N ILE A 89 -6.49 -2.69 -1.15
CA ILE A 89 -7.49 -2.64 -0.08
C ILE A 89 -8.82 -3.17 -0.62
N THR A 90 -9.51 -4.00 0.17
CA THR A 90 -10.82 -4.57 -0.15
C THR A 90 -11.80 -4.46 1.01
#